data_AF-A0A5Y0KB21-F1
#
_entry.id   AF-A0A5Y0KB21-F1
#
_cell.length_a   1.000
_cell.length_b   1.000
_cell.length_c   1.000
_cell.angle_alpha   90.00
_cell.angle_beta   90.00
_cell.angle_gamma   90.00
#
_symmetry.space_group_name_H-M   'P 1'
#
loop_
_entity.id
_entity.type
_entity.pdbx_description
1 polymer ?
#
loop_
_entity_poly.entity_id
_entity_poly.type
_entity_poly.pdbx_seq_one_letter_code
_entity_poly.pdbx_strand_id
1 'polypeptide(L)'
;MTVHTLKQCRPDQEETEYLWKLFHAAQRNDARWHGSEISIIADELSRTDLDRNQKLFLLRSWQVLVDDKGGFGRFMGAFDTYVYNMQDPDDDCVAWKPELSNLLCDGQLLDVVIDAYQSARQRIAELEARTVNLSKR
;
A
#
# COMPACT_ATOMS: atom_id res chain seq x y z
N MET A 1 13.86 -6.37 24.56
CA MET A 1 13.17 -6.79 23.33
C MET A 1 14.01 -6.35 22.15
N THR A 2 14.50 -7.29 21.35
CA THR A 2 15.26 -6.96 20.13
C THR A 2 14.26 -6.90 18.98
N VAL A 3 14.16 -5.76 18.30
CA VAL A 3 13.31 -5.60 17.12
C VAL A 3 14.13 -6.04 15.91
N HIS A 4 13.62 -7.04 15.18
CA HIS A 4 14.19 -7.46 13.91
C HIS A 4 13.36 -6.84 12.78
N THR A 5 14.00 -6.02 11.94
CA THR A 5 13.36 -5.42 10.76
C THR A 5 13.68 -6.28 9.55
N LEU A 6 12.67 -6.94 8.99
CA LEU A 6 12.78 -7.65 7.71
C LEU A 6 12.48 -6.67 6.58
N LYS A 7 13.40 -6.56 5.60
CA LYS A 7 13.15 -5.84 4.35
C LYS A 7 12.48 -6.81 3.36
N GLN A 8 11.28 -6.46 2.91
CA GLN A 8 10.60 -7.20 1.86
C GLN A 8 11.07 -6.68 0.50
N CYS A 9 11.55 -7.59 -0.35
CA CYS A 9 11.87 -7.26 -1.74
C CYS A 9 10.59 -6.92 -2.50
N ARG A 10 10.69 -5.92 -3.37
CA ARG A 10 9.62 -5.56 -4.29
C ARG A 10 9.56 -6.60 -5.42
N PRO A 11 8.37 -6.94 -5.93
CA PRO A 11 8.26 -7.68 -7.18
C PRO A 11 8.97 -6.93 -8.30
N ASP A 12 9.71 -7.63 -9.14
CA ASP A 12 10.32 -7.00 -10.30
C ASP A 12 9.27 -6.70 -11.40
N GLN A 13 9.72 -6.05 -12.46
CA GLN A 13 8.84 -5.69 -13.57
C GLN A 13 8.28 -6.95 -14.27
N GLU A 14 9.07 -8.00 -14.41
CA GLU A 14 8.65 -9.24 -15.08
C GLU A 14 7.59 -9.98 -14.26
N GLU A 15 7.79 -10.11 -12.95
CA GLU A 15 6.83 -10.67 -12.00
C GLU A 15 5.51 -9.90 -12.03
N THR A 16 5.58 -8.56 -12.04
CA THR A 16 4.41 -7.69 -12.12
C THR A 16 3.67 -7.86 -13.45
N GLU A 17 4.40 -7.99 -14.57
CA GLU A 17 3.81 -8.25 -15.88
C GLU A 17 3.08 -9.59 -15.95
N TYR A 18 3.60 -10.65 -15.31
CA TYR A 18 2.90 -11.94 -15.23
C TYR A 18 1.58 -11.84 -14.46
N LEU A 19 1.54 -11.06 -13.37
CA LEU A 19 0.32 -10.82 -12.61
C LEU A 19 -0.73 -10.06 -13.44
N TRP A 20 -0.31 -9.07 -14.23
CA TRP A 20 -1.19 -8.37 -15.16
C TRP A 20 -1.70 -9.27 -16.29
N LYS A 21 -0.84 -10.11 -16.87
CA LYS A 21 -1.24 -11.13 -17.86
C LYS A 21 -2.28 -12.08 -17.28
N LEU A 22 -2.09 -12.53 -16.04
CA LEU A 22 -3.05 -13.38 -15.33
C LEU A 22 -4.38 -12.66 -15.10
N PHE A 23 -4.36 -11.40 -14.67
CA PHE A 23 -5.56 -10.59 -14.49
C PHE A 23 -6.36 -10.45 -15.80
N HIS A 24 -5.70 -10.08 -16.90
CA HIS A 24 -6.37 -9.95 -18.19
C HIS A 24 -6.89 -11.29 -18.75
N ALA A 25 -6.18 -12.39 -18.50
CA ALA A 25 -6.68 -13.72 -18.83
C ALA A 25 -7.95 -14.04 -18.04
N ALA A 26 -8.00 -13.69 -16.76
CA ALA A 26 -9.17 -13.89 -15.91
C ALA A 26 -10.38 -13.05 -16.38
N GLN A 27 -10.16 -11.78 -16.73
CA GLN A 27 -11.22 -10.90 -17.25
C GLN A 27 -11.88 -11.43 -18.53
N ARG A 28 -11.16 -12.19 -19.37
CA ARG A 28 -11.74 -12.81 -20.57
C ARG A 28 -12.65 -14.00 -20.25
N ASN A 29 -12.45 -14.61 -19.09
CA ASN A 29 -13.27 -15.72 -18.58
C ASN A 29 -14.43 -15.22 -17.71
N ASP A 30 -14.36 -13.98 -17.23
CA ASP A 30 -15.46 -13.34 -16.53
C ASP A 30 -16.63 -13.09 -17.50
N ALA A 31 -17.65 -13.93 -17.38
CA ALA A 31 -18.92 -13.73 -18.06
C ALA A 31 -19.68 -12.60 -17.33
N ARG A 32 -19.41 -11.36 -17.75
CA ARG A 32 -19.97 -10.07 -17.27
C ARG A 32 -21.49 -10.05 -16.97
N TRP A 33 -22.24 -11.02 -17.48
CA TRP A 33 -23.69 -11.12 -17.39
C TRP A 33 -24.22 -12.45 -16.83
N HIS A 34 -23.39 -13.48 -16.72
CA HIS A 34 -23.74 -14.81 -16.21
C HIS A 34 -22.58 -15.31 -15.37
N GLY A 35 -22.54 -14.87 -14.11
CA GLY A 35 -21.48 -15.21 -13.16
C GLY A 35 -21.07 -16.67 -13.33
N SER A 36 -19.80 -16.89 -13.66
CA SER A 36 -19.24 -18.22 -13.87
C SER A 36 -19.32 -19.00 -12.56
N GLU A 37 -20.43 -19.70 -12.38
CA GLU A 37 -20.74 -20.41 -11.15
C GLU A 37 -19.64 -21.45 -10.90
N ILE A 38 -19.06 -21.42 -9.70
CA ILE A 38 -18.02 -22.35 -9.25
C ILE A 38 -18.41 -23.82 -9.51
N SER A 39 -19.71 -24.13 -9.47
CA SER A 39 -20.27 -25.45 -9.78
C SER A 39 -19.87 -25.95 -11.17
N ILE A 40 -19.85 -25.08 -12.18
CA ILE A 40 -19.53 -25.41 -13.58
C ILE A 40 -18.06 -25.80 -13.67
N ILE A 41 -17.15 -24.94 -13.19
CA ILE A 41 -15.72 -25.22 -13.25
C ILE A 41 -15.34 -26.41 -12.37
N ALA A 42 -16.01 -26.61 -11.24
CA ALA A 42 -15.78 -27.78 -10.39
C ALA A 42 -16.18 -29.08 -11.09
N ASP A 43 -17.29 -29.09 -11.83
CA ASP A 43 -17.72 -30.24 -12.62
C ASP A 43 -16.76 -30.51 -13.79
N GLU A 44 -16.34 -29.47 -14.52
CA GLU A 44 -15.33 -29.59 -15.59
C GLU A 44 -14.00 -30.17 -15.06
N LEU A 45 -13.50 -29.63 -13.95
CA LEU A 45 -12.30 -30.14 -13.29
C LEU A 45 -12.47 -31.59 -12.83
N SER A 46 -13.66 -32.00 -12.39
CA SER A 46 -13.91 -33.38 -11.96
C SER A 46 -13.67 -34.41 -13.07
N ARG A 47 -13.91 -34.02 -14.32
CA ARG A 47 -13.77 -34.85 -15.54
C ARG A 47 -12.33 -34.94 -16.06
N THR A 48 -11.39 -34.23 -15.45
CA THR A 48 -9.96 -34.28 -15.82
C THR A 48 -9.20 -35.35 -15.05
N ASP A 49 -8.07 -35.80 -15.59
CA ASP A 49 -7.15 -36.74 -14.93
C ASP A 49 -6.21 -36.07 -13.91
N LEU A 50 -6.45 -34.80 -13.57
CA LEU A 50 -5.67 -34.08 -12.58
C LEU A 50 -5.79 -34.70 -11.18
N ASP A 51 -4.76 -34.54 -10.38
CA ASP A 51 -4.82 -34.95 -8.98
C ASP A 51 -5.72 -34.03 -8.15
N ARG A 52 -6.07 -34.46 -6.94
CA ARG A 52 -6.95 -33.70 -6.04
C ARG A 52 -6.40 -32.31 -5.68
N ASN A 53 -5.09 -32.20 -5.46
CA ASN A 53 -4.45 -30.94 -5.06
C ASN A 53 -4.40 -29.95 -6.24
N GLN A 54 -4.12 -30.43 -7.45
CA GLN A 54 -4.17 -29.64 -8.68
C GLN A 54 -5.59 -29.12 -8.94
N LYS A 55 -6.60 -29.98 -8.83
CA LYS A 55 -8.01 -29.58 -8.94
C LYS A 55 -8.38 -28.52 -7.90
N LEU A 56 -7.96 -28.70 -6.65
CA LEU A 56 -8.23 -27.74 -5.58
C LEU A 56 -7.53 -26.40 -5.82
N PHE A 57 -6.28 -26.41 -6.26
CA PHE A 57 -5.52 -25.21 -6.61
C PHE A 57 -6.24 -24.42 -7.71
N LEU A 58 -6.56 -25.05 -8.84
CA LEU A 58 -7.25 -24.41 -9.95
C LEU A 58 -8.63 -23.88 -9.56
N LEU A 59 -9.38 -24.62 -8.73
CA LEU A 59 -10.67 -24.17 -8.22
C LEU A 59 -10.53 -22.89 -7.37
N ARG A 60 -9.52 -22.82 -6.49
CA ARG A 60 -9.24 -21.62 -5.68
C ARG A 60 -8.76 -20.46 -6.53
N SER A 61 -7.90 -20.72 -7.52
CA SER A 61 -7.48 -19.72 -8.50
C SER A 61 -8.68 -19.13 -9.24
N TRP A 62 -9.59 -19.98 -9.74
CA TRP A 62 -10.81 -19.51 -10.41
C TRP A 62 -11.67 -18.62 -9.51
N GLN A 63 -11.84 -19.00 -8.25
CA GLN A 63 -12.60 -18.20 -7.28
C GLN A 63 -12.02 -16.80 -7.05
N VAL A 64 -10.70 -16.71 -6.95
CA VAL A 64 -10.00 -15.44 -6.70
C VAL A 64 -9.97 -14.57 -7.96
N LEU A 65 -9.71 -15.20 -9.11
CA LEU A 65 -9.40 -14.51 -10.36
C LEU A 65 -10.66 -14.17 -11.18
N VAL A 66 -11.65 -15.07 -11.23
CA VAL A 66 -12.81 -14.97 -12.12
C VAL A 66 -14.11 -14.73 -11.35
N ASP A 67 -14.37 -15.45 -10.25
CA ASP A 67 -15.60 -15.31 -9.44
C ASP A 67 -15.60 -14.07 -8.52
N ASP A 68 -14.62 -13.16 -8.68
CA ASP A 68 -14.31 -11.96 -7.87
C ASP A 68 -14.34 -12.16 -6.33
N LYS A 69 -14.26 -13.39 -5.82
CA LYS A 69 -14.26 -13.63 -4.36
C LYS A 69 -12.99 -13.15 -3.67
N GLY A 70 -11.92 -13.01 -4.42
CA GLY A 70 -10.63 -12.52 -3.93
C GLY A 70 -10.40 -11.03 -4.19
N GLY A 71 -11.25 -10.35 -4.97
CA GLY A 71 -11.03 -8.94 -5.33
C GLY A 71 -9.72 -8.70 -6.08
N PHE A 72 -9.23 -9.67 -6.86
CA PHE A 72 -7.89 -9.62 -7.46
C PHE A 72 -7.66 -8.37 -8.33
N GLY A 73 -8.67 -7.92 -9.08
CA GLY A 73 -8.58 -6.67 -9.85
C GLY A 73 -8.43 -5.43 -8.96
N ARG A 74 -9.13 -5.40 -7.82
CA ARG A 74 -8.97 -4.31 -6.82
C ARG A 74 -7.58 -4.35 -6.19
N PHE A 75 -7.06 -5.54 -5.92
CA PHE A 75 -5.71 -5.71 -5.42
C PHE A 75 -4.66 -5.20 -6.43
N MET A 76 -4.75 -5.59 -7.69
CA MET A 76 -3.83 -5.13 -8.74
C MET A 76 -3.88 -3.61 -8.91
N GLY A 77 -5.08 -3.01 -8.95
CA GLY A 77 -5.22 -1.56 -9.04
C GLY A 77 -4.69 -0.81 -7.81
N ALA A 78 -4.89 -1.36 -6.60
CA ALA A 78 -4.34 -0.80 -5.37
C ALA A 78 -2.80 -0.90 -5.35
N PHE A 79 -2.25 -2.01 -5.82
CA PHE A 79 -0.82 -2.22 -5.93
C PHE A 79 -0.18 -1.21 -6.90
N ASP A 80 -0.70 -1.06 -8.11
CA ASP A 80 -0.20 -0.05 -9.07
C ASP A 80 -0.28 1.37 -8.51
N THR A 81 -1.39 1.70 -7.84
CA THR A 81 -1.56 3.01 -7.21
C THR A 81 -0.52 3.23 -6.13
N TYR A 82 -0.26 2.22 -5.29
CA TYR A 82 0.76 2.27 -4.26
C TYR A 82 2.16 2.44 -4.85
N VAL A 83 2.54 1.60 -5.82
CA VAL A 83 3.84 1.65 -6.48
C VAL A 83 4.06 3.01 -7.15
N TYR A 84 3.07 3.50 -7.88
CA TYR A 84 3.20 4.76 -8.61
C TYR A 84 3.28 5.98 -7.69
N ASN A 85 2.48 6.03 -6.61
CA ASN A 85 2.37 7.22 -5.78
C ASN A 85 3.32 7.23 -4.59
N MET A 86 3.52 6.09 -3.95
CA MET A 86 4.11 6.01 -2.61
C MET A 86 5.51 5.41 -2.58
N GLN A 87 5.80 4.50 -3.51
CA GLN A 87 7.01 3.69 -3.49
C GLN A 87 8.18 4.39 -4.20
N ASP A 88 9.39 4.25 -3.63
CA ASP A 88 10.63 4.69 -4.25
C ASP A 88 10.95 3.84 -5.49
N PRO A 89 11.11 4.43 -6.69
CA PRO A 89 11.47 3.69 -7.89
C PRO A 89 12.90 3.12 -7.85
N ASP A 90 13.82 3.76 -7.11
CA ASP A 90 15.25 3.46 -7.10
C ASP A 90 15.65 2.46 -5.98
N ASP A 91 14.71 2.02 -5.14
CA ASP A 91 14.91 0.99 -4.11
C ASP A 91 14.32 -0.36 -4.56
N ASP A 92 15.08 -1.43 -4.31
CA ASP A 92 14.68 -2.83 -4.59
C ASP A 92 13.78 -3.39 -3.47
N CYS A 93 13.69 -2.70 -2.34
CA CYS A 93 12.83 -3.05 -1.21
C CYS A 93 11.63 -2.11 -1.12
N VAL A 94 10.58 -2.54 -0.40
CA VAL A 94 9.43 -1.69 -0.09
C VAL A 94 9.89 -0.48 0.74
N ALA A 95 9.75 0.73 0.18
CA ALA A 95 10.33 1.97 0.68
C ALA A 95 9.51 3.18 0.19
N TRP A 96 9.33 4.16 1.06
CA TRP A 96 8.65 5.40 0.70
C TRP A 96 9.54 6.27 -0.18
N LYS A 97 8.93 6.97 -1.13
CA LYS A 97 9.64 8.01 -1.89
C LYS A 97 10.35 8.99 -0.95
N PRO A 98 11.54 9.51 -1.31
CA PRO A 98 12.28 10.46 -0.48
C PRO A 98 11.45 11.68 -0.08
N GLU A 99 10.63 12.21 -1.00
CA GLU A 99 9.79 13.39 -0.72
C GLU A 99 8.72 13.10 0.34
N LEU A 100 8.13 11.89 0.31
CA LEU A 100 7.14 11.46 1.30
C LEU A 100 7.79 11.22 2.66
N SER A 101 8.99 10.62 2.67
CA SER A 101 9.78 10.44 3.89
C SER A 101 10.15 11.78 4.53
N ASN A 102 10.55 12.77 3.72
CA ASN A 102 10.85 14.11 4.20
C ASN A 102 9.60 14.80 4.77
N LEU A 103 8.46 14.74 4.08
CA LEU A 103 7.18 15.28 4.56
C LEU A 103 6.77 14.65 5.90
N LEU A 104 6.95 13.34 6.07
CA LEU A 104 6.68 12.64 7.33
C LEU A 104 7.61 13.13 8.43
N CYS A 105 8.89 13.32 8.14
CA CYS A 105 9.87 13.85 9.10
C CYS A 105 9.55 15.30 9.51
N ASP A 106 9.24 16.16 8.54
CA ASP A 106 8.83 17.54 8.78
C ASP A 106 7.55 17.58 9.63
N GLY A 107 6.59 16.70 9.35
CA GLY A 107 5.38 16.55 10.14
C GLY A 107 5.66 16.14 11.59
N GLN A 108 6.62 15.24 11.83
CA GLN A 108 7.05 14.87 13.18
C GLN A 108 7.72 16.02 13.94
N LEU A 109 8.37 16.94 13.22
CA LEU A 109 9.03 18.11 13.80
C LEU A 109 8.06 19.26 14.08
N LEU A 110 6.84 19.23 13.54
CA LEU A 110 5.88 20.34 13.64
C LEU A 110 5.58 20.73 15.10
N ASP A 111 5.32 19.76 15.98
CA ASP A 111 5.03 20.02 17.39
C ASP A 111 6.21 20.73 18.08
N VAL A 112 7.44 20.30 17.78
CA VAL A 112 8.67 20.92 18.30
C VAL A 112 8.80 22.37 17.83
N VAL A 113 8.48 22.63 16.57
CA VAL A 113 8.51 23.99 16.00
C VAL A 113 7.44 24.88 16.64
N ILE A 114 6.24 24.36 16.87
CA ILE A 114 5.14 25.08 17.54
C ILE A 114 5.54 25.43 18.97
N ASP A 115 6.10 24.49 19.72
CA ASP A 115 6.55 24.71 21.10
C ASP A 115 7.67 25.75 21.20
N ALA A 116 8.66 25.67 20.29
CA ALA A 116 9.72 26.65 20.20
C ALA A 116 9.19 28.06 19.88
N TYR A 117 8.23 28.16 18.95
CA TYR A 117 7.59 29.42 18.58
C TYR A 117 6.79 30.03 19.75
N GLN A 118 6.01 29.23 20.47
CA GLN A 118 5.25 29.70 21.64
C GLN A 118 6.19 30.18 22.75
N SER A 119 7.26 29.43 23.01
CA SER A 119 8.29 29.80 23.98
C SER A 119 8.97 31.11 23.62
N ALA A 120 9.32 31.31 22.34
CA ALA A 120 9.90 32.54 21.84
C ALA A 120 8.93 33.74 22.01
N ARG A 121 7.66 33.56 21.67
CA ARG A 121 6.63 34.60 21.88
C ARG A 121 6.49 35.00 23.34
N GLN A 122 6.45 34.03 24.25
CA GLN A 122 6.38 34.30 25.69
C GLN A 122 7.60 35.09 26.15
N ARG A 123 8.80 34.70 25.70
CA ARG A 123 10.03 35.40 26.05
C ARG A 123 10.08 36.84 25.54
N ILE A 124 9.60 37.08 24.32
CA ILE A 124 9.49 38.43 23.75
C ILE A 124 8.58 39.29 24.63
N ALA A 125 7.39 38.80 24.99
CA ALA A 125 6.45 39.52 25.84
C ALA A 125 7.03 39.86 27.23
N GLU A 126 7.78 38.93 27.84
CA GLU A 126 8.48 39.19 29.10
C GLU A 126 9.52 40.31 28.98
N LEU A 127 10.29 40.32 27.90
CA LEU A 127 11.32 41.31 27.64
C LEU A 127 10.71 42.70 27.41
N GLU A 128 9.63 42.77 26.63
CA GLU A 128 8.87 44.00 26.39
C GLU A 128 8.24 44.55 27.69
N ALA A 129 7.70 43.69 28.55
CA ALA A 129 7.18 44.10 29.85
C ALA A 129 8.29 44.67 30.77
N ARG A 130 9.49 44.09 30.72
CA ARG A 130 10.64 44.57 31.49
C ARG A 130 11.16 45.92 31.01
N THR A 131 11.25 46.14 29.70
CA THR A 131 11.68 47.44 29.15
C THR A 131 10.68 48.56 29.47
N VAL A 132 9.38 48.29 29.40
CA VAL A 132 8.34 49.26 29.80
C VAL A 132 8.41 49.60 31.29
N ASN A 133 8.69 48.63 32.15
CA ASN A 133 8.84 48.89 33.59
C ASN A 133 10.12 49.65 33.94
N LEU A 134 11.19 49.47 33.16
CA LEU A 134 12.44 50.23 33.29
C LEU A 134 12.27 51.69 32.85
N SER A 135 11.48 51.98 31.81
CA SER A 135 11.25 53.35 31.34
C SER A 135 10.30 54.17 32.23
N LYS A 136 9.61 53.53 33.19
CA LYS A 136 8.69 54.17 34.14
C LYS A 136 9.34 54.50 35.49
N ARG A 137 10.59 54.12 35.71
CA ARG A 137 11.41 54.51 36.86
C ARG A 137 12.32 55.67 36.47
#